data_AF-A0ABD3ZRX9-F1
#
_entry.id   AF-A0ABD3ZRX9-F1
#
_cell.length_a   1.000
_cell.length_b   1.000
_cell.length_c   1.000
_cell.angle_alpha   90.00
_cell.angle_beta   90.00
_cell.angle_gamma   90.00
#
_symmetry.space_group_name_H-M   'P 1'
#
loop_
_entity.id
_entity.type
_entity.pdbx_description
1 polymer ?
#
loop_
_entity_poly.entity_id
_entity_poly.type
_entity_poly.pdbx_seq_one_letter_code
_entity_poly.pdbx_strand_id
1 'polypeptide(L)'
;MNAMHGTIKEDILKDFDEFKGYLKKQVNRGKKLGLDDGKLVKSAAILRDYLAKHEEPQNGEEMLLQELWSVADEDEKEHLAQLLVKLVDKQ
;
A
#
# COMPACT_ATOMS: atom_id res chain seq x y z
N MET A 1 -20.55 30.46 1.46
CA MET A 1 -19.56 29.37 1.63
C MET A 1 -20.07 28.19 0.83
N ASN A 2 -19.43 27.83 -0.29
CA ASN A 2 -19.56 26.49 -0.86
C ASN A 2 -18.27 26.13 -1.60
N ALA A 3 -17.89 24.88 -1.40
CA ALA A 3 -16.53 24.40 -1.30
C ALA A 3 -15.75 24.35 -2.62
N MET A 4 -14.44 24.38 -2.45
CA MET A 4 -13.40 24.11 -3.44
C MET A 4 -13.76 22.90 -4.31
N HIS A 5 -13.92 23.11 -5.61
CA HIS A 5 -13.88 22.04 -6.60
C HIS A 5 -12.43 21.85 -7.01
N GLY A 6 -11.73 20.94 -6.32
CA GLY A 6 -10.50 20.38 -6.88
C GLY A 6 -10.82 19.72 -8.22
N THR A 7 -9.90 19.74 -9.16
CA THR A 7 -10.08 18.96 -10.39
C THR A 7 -10.06 17.46 -10.04
N ILE A 8 -10.78 16.61 -10.79
CA ILE A 8 -10.77 15.13 -10.60
C ILE A 8 -9.33 14.60 -10.47
N LYS A 9 -8.39 15.22 -11.18
CA LYS A 9 -6.96 14.89 -11.13
C LYS A 9 -6.32 15.22 -9.78
N GLU A 10 -6.65 16.34 -9.17
CA GLU A 10 -6.14 16.73 -7.84
C GLU A 10 -6.65 15.78 -6.75
N ASP A 11 -7.92 15.36 -6.84
CA ASP A 11 -8.51 14.41 -5.89
C ASP A 11 -7.85 13.03 -5.98
N ILE A 12 -7.62 12.51 -7.19
CA ILE A 12 -6.89 11.24 -7.40
C ILE A 12 -5.46 11.31 -6.84
N LEU A 13 -4.76 12.43 -7.05
CA LEU A 13 -3.40 12.58 -6.53
C LEU A 13 -3.39 12.65 -5.00
N LYS A 14 -4.39 13.30 -4.40
CA LYS A 14 -4.55 13.36 -2.95
C LYS A 14 -4.84 11.97 -2.37
N ASP A 15 -5.76 11.23 -2.96
CA ASP A 15 -6.11 9.87 -2.52
C ASP A 15 -4.91 8.92 -2.64
N PHE A 16 -4.13 9.06 -3.71
CA PHE A 16 -2.90 8.29 -3.89
C PHE A 16 -1.83 8.60 -2.83
N ASP A 17 -1.65 9.87 -2.45
CA ASP A 17 -0.69 10.24 -1.40
C ASP A 17 -1.16 9.82 0.00
N GLU A 18 -2.46 9.91 0.28
CA GLU A 18 -3.06 9.36 1.50
C GLU A 18 -2.84 7.85 1.59
N PHE A 19 -3.10 7.13 0.50
CA PHE A 19 -2.87 5.70 0.36
C PHE A 19 -1.39 5.33 0.61
N LYS A 20 -0.45 6.03 -0.02
CA LYS A 20 1.00 5.82 0.18
C LYS A 20 1.39 6.06 1.64
N GLY A 21 0.83 7.10 2.26
CA GLY A 21 1.03 7.42 3.68
C GLY A 21 0.50 6.32 4.61
N TYR A 22 -0.64 5.73 4.28
CA TYR A 22 -1.22 4.60 5.01
C TYR A 22 -0.31 3.35 4.93
N LEU A 23 0.10 2.95 3.72
CA LEU A 23 1.03 1.83 3.55
C LEU A 23 2.35 2.02 4.32
N LYS A 24 2.89 3.25 4.31
CA LYS A 24 4.09 3.60 5.09
C LYS A 24 3.91 3.38 6.58
N LYS A 25 2.74 3.72 7.13
CA LYS A 25 2.42 3.47 8.54
C LYS A 25 2.39 1.96 8.83
N GLN A 26 1.78 1.15 7.96
CA GLN A 26 1.72 -0.31 8.17
C GLN A 26 3.11 -0.95 8.13
N VAL A 27 3.93 -0.60 7.13
CA VAL A 27 5.32 -1.04 7.03
C VAL A 27 6.13 -0.63 8.27
N ASN A 28 6.00 0.63 8.72
CA ASN A 28 6.70 1.11 9.91
C ASN A 28 6.24 0.44 11.21
N ARG A 29 4.96 0.07 11.33
CA ARG A 29 4.44 -0.68 12.48
C ARG A 29 5.10 -2.05 12.61
N GLY A 30 5.25 -2.77 11.50
CA GLY A 30 5.93 -4.06 11.56
C GLY A 30 7.45 -3.96 11.69
N LYS A 31 8.09 -2.88 11.20
CA LYS A 31 9.51 -2.58 11.48
C LYS A 31 9.78 -2.39 13.00
N LYS A 32 8.87 -1.73 13.73
CA LYS A 32 9.01 -1.51 15.19
C LYS A 32 8.85 -2.78 16.03
N LEU A 33 8.23 -3.82 15.50
CA LEU A 33 7.99 -5.09 16.21
C LEU A 33 9.17 -6.09 16.09
N GLY A 34 10.22 -5.83 15.31
CA GLY A 34 11.41 -6.69 15.35
C GLY A 34 12.55 -6.43 14.35
N LEU A 35 13.67 -5.90 14.89
CA LEU A 35 15.09 -6.16 14.55
C LEU A 35 15.64 -5.69 13.19
N ASP A 36 16.87 -5.14 13.27
CA ASP A 36 17.60 -4.30 12.30
C ASP A 36 18.07 -5.01 11.01
N ASP A 37 17.96 -6.34 10.92
CA ASP A 37 18.45 -7.12 9.78
C ASP A 37 17.28 -7.60 8.89
N GLY A 38 17.28 -7.16 7.62
CA GLY A 38 16.35 -7.61 6.58
C GLY A 38 15.11 -6.73 6.31
N LYS A 39 15.28 -5.40 6.31
CA LYS A 39 14.18 -4.40 6.23
C LYS A 39 13.20 -4.60 5.07
N LEU A 40 13.65 -5.07 3.90
CA LEU A 40 12.79 -5.22 2.71
C LEU A 40 11.89 -6.47 2.76
N VAL A 41 12.47 -7.63 3.11
CA VAL A 41 11.74 -8.92 3.13
C VAL A 41 10.60 -8.91 4.16
N LYS A 42 10.85 -8.36 5.35
CA LYS A 42 9.81 -8.20 6.37
C LYS A 42 8.73 -7.19 5.98
N SER A 43 9.10 -6.09 5.31
CA SER A 43 8.14 -5.09 4.82
C SER A 43 7.21 -5.68 3.77
N ALA A 44 7.74 -6.53 2.88
CA ALA A 44 6.94 -7.26 1.90
C ALA A 44 5.99 -8.26 2.59
N ALA A 45 6.44 -8.98 3.62
CA ALA A 45 5.58 -9.88 4.39
C ALA A 45 4.43 -9.15 5.10
N ILE A 46 4.68 -7.98 5.70
CA ILE A 46 3.63 -7.16 6.33
C ILE A 46 2.58 -6.71 5.31
N LEU A 47 3.02 -6.31 4.11
CA LEU A 47 2.11 -5.90 3.04
C LEU A 47 1.34 -7.10 2.47
N ARG A 48 1.98 -8.27 2.34
CA ARG A 48 1.30 -9.51 1.97
C ARG A 48 0.21 -9.87 2.98
N ASP A 49 0.52 -9.81 4.27
CA ASP A 49 -0.43 -10.12 5.33
C ASP A 49 -1.56 -9.07 5.41
N TYR A 50 -1.29 -7.82 5.03
CA TYR A 50 -2.30 -6.79 4.86
C TYR A 50 -3.22 -7.08 3.67
N LEU A 51 -2.66 -7.33 2.48
CA LEU A 51 -3.43 -7.60 1.26
C LEU A 51 -4.19 -8.94 1.33
N ALA A 52 -3.70 -9.89 2.12
CA ALA A 52 -4.40 -11.14 2.42
C ALA A 52 -5.58 -10.94 3.39
N LYS A 53 -5.62 -9.84 4.16
CA LYS A 53 -6.81 -9.48 4.91
C LYS A 53 -7.78 -8.83 3.93
N HIS A 54 -8.89 -9.49 3.68
CA HIS A 54 -9.99 -8.99 2.87
C HIS A 54 -10.70 -7.81 3.57
N GLU A 55 -9.99 -6.71 3.80
CA GLU A 55 -10.58 -5.45 4.25
C GLU A 55 -11.34 -4.80 3.07
N GLU A 56 -12.44 -4.09 3.36
CA GLU A 56 -13.19 -3.37 2.32
C GLU A 56 -12.38 -2.15 1.84
N PRO A 57 -12.12 -2.02 0.54
CA PRO A 57 -11.32 -0.92 -0.01
C PRO A 57 -12.05 0.42 0.20
N GLN A 58 -11.33 1.41 0.72
CA GLN A 58 -11.85 2.75 1.03
C GLN A 58 -11.64 3.75 -0.12
N ASN A 59 -10.76 3.43 -1.08
CA ASN A 59 -10.51 4.24 -2.28
C ASN A 59 -10.15 3.38 -3.51
N GLY A 60 -9.93 4.05 -4.65
CA GLY A 60 -9.61 3.38 -5.91
C GLY A 60 -8.26 2.65 -5.90
N GLU A 61 -7.28 3.16 -5.17
CA GLU A 61 -5.94 2.56 -5.03
C GLU A 61 -5.99 1.23 -4.27
N GLU A 62 -6.74 1.18 -3.17
CA GLU A 62 -6.96 -0.03 -2.38
C GLU A 62 -7.74 -1.06 -3.19
N MET A 63 -8.77 -0.64 -3.93
CA MET A 63 -9.53 -1.51 -4.83
C MET A 63 -8.61 -2.10 -5.92
N LEU A 64 -7.80 -1.27 -6.58
CA LEU A 64 -6.88 -1.73 -7.62
C LEU A 64 -5.91 -2.79 -7.08
N LEU A 65 -5.35 -2.59 -5.89
CA LEU A 65 -4.44 -3.56 -5.31
C LEU A 65 -5.12 -4.85 -4.91
N GLN A 66 -6.35 -4.79 -4.41
CA GLN A 66 -7.12 -5.98 -4.07
C GLN A 66 -7.41 -6.81 -5.32
N GLU A 67 -7.84 -6.17 -6.41
CA GLU A 67 -8.08 -6.84 -7.69
C GLU A 67 -6.81 -7.48 -8.24
N LEU A 68 -5.68 -6.74 -8.25
CA LEU A 68 -4.37 -7.28 -8.67
C LEU A 68 -3.93 -8.47 -7.79
N TRP A 69 -4.12 -8.38 -6.48
CA TRP A 69 -3.78 -9.45 -5.55
C TRP A 69 -4.63 -10.70 -5.74
N SER A 70 -5.91 -10.53 -6.10
CA SER A 70 -6.86 -11.63 -6.30
C SER A 70 -6.55 -12.48 -7.53
N VAL A 71 -5.93 -11.88 -8.56
CA VAL A 71 -5.60 -12.55 -9.82
C VAL A 71 -4.14 -13.02 -9.89
N ALA A 72 -3.29 -12.57 -8.96
CA ALA A 72 -1.87 -12.89 -8.92
C ALA A 72 -1.61 -14.32 -8.38
N ASP A 73 -0.63 -15.00 -8.96
CA ASP A 73 -0.02 -16.19 -8.36
C ASP A 73 0.92 -15.84 -7.18
N GLU A 74 1.50 -16.84 -6.53
CA GLU A 74 2.36 -16.61 -5.34
C GLU A 74 3.64 -15.85 -5.68
N ASP A 75 4.24 -16.08 -6.85
CA ASP A 75 5.44 -15.38 -7.28
C ASP A 75 5.08 -13.92 -7.62
N GLU A 76 3.97 -13.69 -8.30
CA GLU A 76 3.45 -12.35 -8.63
C GLU A 76 3.10 -11.54 -7.38
N LYS A 77 2.48 -12.17 -6.37
CA LYS A 77 2.20 -11.55 -5.06
C LYS A 77 3.49 -11.14 -4.35
N GLU A 78 4.53 -11.97 -4.40
CA GLU A 78 5.82 -11.62 -3.81
C GLU A 78 6.43 -10.39 -4.51
N HIS A 79 6.46 -10.39 -5.84
CA HIS A 79 6.97 -9.24 -6.60
C HIS A 79 6.15 -7.97 -6.39
N LEU A 80 4.82 -8.09 -6.33
CA LEU A 80 3.91 -6.98 -6.05
C LEU A 80 4.18 -6.39 -4.67
N ALA A 81 4.33 -7.23 -3.64
CA ALA A 81 4.70 -6.78 -2.31
C ALA A 81 6.06 -6.06 -2.29
N GLN A 82 7.07 -6.58 -3.00
CA GLN A 82 8.38 -5.93 -3.13
C GLN A 82 8.28 -4.55 -3.82
N LEU A 83 7.46 -4.43 -4.87
CA LEU A 83 7.23 -3.15 -5.56
C LEU A 83 6.53 -2.13 -4.65
N LEU A 84 5.55 -2.56 -3.84
CA LEU A 84 4.88 -1.68 -2.89
C LEU A 84 5.83 -1.17 -1.80
N VAL A 85 6.75 -2.00 -1.30
CA VAL A 85 7.80 -1.53 -0.37
C VAL A 85 8.66 -0.45 -1.02
N LYS A 86 9.12 -0.68 -2.26
CA LYS A 86 9.91 0.31 -3.02
C LYS A 86 9.12 1.60 -3.27
N LEU A 87 7.82 1.50 -3.55
CA LEU A 87 6.93 2.64 -3.75
C LEU A 87 6.80 3.49 -2.49
N VAL A 88 6.66 2.84 -1.32
CA VAL A 88 6.52 3.49 -0.01
C VAL A 88 7.82 4.13 0.47
N ASP A 89 8.96 3.50 0.15
CA ASP A 89 10.29 4.02 0.47
C ASP A 89 10.78 5.08 -0.56
N LYS A 90 10.08 5.25 -1.69
CA LYS A 90 10.39 6.27 -2.69
C LYS A 90 10.12 7.68 -2.11
N GLN A 91 11.12 8.55 -2.20
CA GLN A 91 11.02 9.97 -1.87
C GLN A 91 10.23 10.74 -2.93
#